data_AF-A0A176RZJ3-F1
#
_entry.id   AF-A0A176RZJ3-F1
#
_cell.length_a   1.000
_cell.length_b   1.000
_cell.length_c   1.000
_cell.angle_alpha   90.00
_cell.angle_beta   90.00
_cell.angle_gamma   90.00
#
_symmetry.space_group_name_H-M   'P 1'
#
loop_
_entity.id
_entity.type
_entity.pdbx_description
1 polymer ?
#
loop_
_entity_poly.entity_id
_entity_poly.type
_entity_poly.pdbx_seq_one_letter_code
_entity_poly.pdbx_strand_id
1 'polypeptide(L)'
;MLLLGVAILLTIGVVLIALYRRHRALNRGIAFSVTMAIIALLIHSTVDFNLQIPANAATFMLILGLGWVVCYLPTMRTANHSQDNLRQPLSRFAKIPVFGLMFILLYLIYIAASWGMADFHIRQAFRLATNKENVEIGDLRLIQMSLSRALRLEQNNPYPLELMGTIYDWMAKIHIPHADKLAATEYQQQALTYFLKAAKQRPTNVHTWVMIAMKKKFLKQYDMIFFSALEHAATLAPWEPRVQRIIVDIGLEEWFRLPVKVQSIVIATIERGMQLQAKPMQRIIKKYKREQIVCAYIQFSFCP
;
A
#
# COMPACT_ATOMS: atom_id res chain seq x y z
N MET A 1 -15.40 5.11 -7.49
CA MET A 1 -15.47 6.18 -8.51
C MET A 1 -16.89 6.53 -8.93
N LEU A 2 -17.74 5.56 -9.31
CA LEU A 2 -19.16 5.83 -9.68
C LEU A 2 -19.97 6.56 -8.60
N LEU A 3 -19.88 6.14 -7.34
CA LEU A 3 -20.53 6.81 -6.20
C LEU A 3 -20.12 8.28 -6.03
N LEU A 4 -18.84 8.58 -6.22
CA LEU A 4 -18.33 9.95 -6.15
C LEU A 4 -18.87 10.79 -7.31
N GLY A 5 -18.84 10.25 -8.53
CA GLY A 5 -19.38 10.93 -9.72
C GLY A 5 -20.87 11.28 -9.56
N VAL A 6 -21.68 10.36 -9.04
CA VAL A 6 -23.09 10.61 -8.74
C VAL A 6 -23.25 11.67 -7.64
N ALA A 7 -22.45 11.60 -6.57
CA ALA A 7 -22.50 12.60 -5.49
C ALA A 7 -22.17 14.00 -6.00
N ILE A 8 -21.17 14.15 -6.87
CA ILE A 8 -20.76 15.41 -7.52
C ILE A 8 -21.89 15.97 -8.39
N LEU A 9 -22.48 15.14 -9.26
CA LEU A 9 -23.58 15.55 -10.13
C LEU A 9 -24.80 16.02 -9.32
N LEU A 10 -25.13 15.32 -8.23
CA LEU A 10 -26.19 15.71 -7.31
C LEU A 10 -25.87 17.02 -6.58
N THR A 11 -24.62 17.22 -6.15
CA THR A 11 -24.21 18.48 -5.50
C THR A 11 -24.30 19.65 -6.48
N ILE A 12 -23.82 19.49 -7.72
CA ILE A 12 -23.91 20.51 -8.76
C ILE A 12 -25.38 20.88 -9.00
N GLY A 13 -26.27 19.89 -9.16
CA GLY A 13 -27.70 20.13 -9.33
C GLY A 13 -28.31 20.91 -8.17
N VAL A 14 -28.00 20.54 -6.93
CA VAL A 14 -28.54 21.18 -5.72
C VAL A 14 -28.01 22.61 -5.53
N VAL A 15 -26.73 22.85 -5.77
CA VAL A 15 -26.11 24.17 -5.64
C VAL A 15 -26.58 25.11 -6.76
N LEU A 16 -26.77 24.61 -7.99
CA LEU A 16 -27.36 25.39 -9.10
C LEU A 16 -28.83 25.75 -8.81
N ILE A 17 -29.62 24.82 -8.26
CA ILE A 17 -30.99 25.11 -7.83
C ILE A 17 -31.00 26.17 -6.72
N ALA A 18 -30.05 26.12 -5.79
CA ALA A 18 -29.91 27.11 -4.73
C ALA A 18 -29.50 28.50 -5.27
N LEU A 19 -28.61 28.55 -6.26
CA LEU A 19 -28.24 29.78 -6.96
C LEU A 19 -29.42 30.41 -7.70
N TYR A 20 -30.29 29.58 -8.29
CA TYR A 20 -31.46 30.04 -9.04
C TYR A 20 -32.62 30.48 -8.13
N ARG A 21 -32.88 29.76 -7.03
CA ARG A 21 -34.07 29.99 -6.17
C ARG A 21 -33.87 30.95 -5.00
N ARG A 22 -32.64 31.23 -4.56
CA ARG A 22 -32.37 32.05 -3.36
C ARG A 22 -32.01 33.48 -3.76
N HIS A 23 -32.66 34.48 -3.13
CA HIS A 23 -32.43 35.91 -3.41
C HIS A 23 -31.45 36.61 -2.48
N ARG A 24 -31.04 36.00 -1.36
CA ARG A 24 -30.10 36.64 -0.40
C ARG A 24 -28.66 36.53 -0.87
N ALA A 25 -27.93 37.63 -0.81
CA ALA A 25 -26.53 37.74 -1.24
C ALA A 25 -25.60 36.72 -0.56
N LEU A 26 -25.78 36.46 0.74
CA LEU A 26 -24.95 35.50 1.49
C LEU A 26 -25.11 34.06 0.97
N ASN A 27 -26.34 33.56 0.84
CA ASN A 27 -26.58 32.19 0.39
C ASN A 27 -26.18 32.01 -1.09
N ARG A 28 -26.39 33.03 -1.94
CA ARG A 28 -25.89 33.03 -3.32
C ARG A 28 -24.37 33.06 -3.37
N GLY A 29 -23.72 33.84 -2.51
CA GLY A 29 -22.26 33.94 -2.44
C GLY A 29 -21.60 32.62 -2.05
N ILE A 30 -22.14 31.91 -1.06
CA ILE A 30 -21.60 30.61 -0.65
C ILE A 30 -21.93 29.52 -1.69
N ALA A 31 -23.13 29.52 -2.27
CA ALA A 31 -23.46 28.58 -3.36
C ALA A 31 -22.57 28.81 -4.60
N PHE A 32 -22.25 30.07 -4.92
CA PHE A 32 -21.35 30.44 -6.00
C PHE A 32 -19.92 29.97 -5.72
N SER A 33 -19.39 30.20 -4.52
CA SER A 33 -18.05 29.76 -4.15
C SER A 33 -17.90 28.24 -4.17
N VAL A 34 -18.91 27.50 -3.69
CA VAL A 34 -18.93 26.03 -3.78
C VAL A 34 -18.95 25.55 -5.23
N THR A 35 -19.74 26.20 -6.10
CA THR A 35 -19.76 25.86 -7.54
C THR A 35 -18.41 26.07 -8.19
N MET A 36 -17.77 27.22 -7.95
CA MET A 36 -16.44 27.52 -8.46
C MET A 36 -15.37 26.54 -7.95
N ALA A 37 -15.44 26.18 -6.67
CA ALA A 37 -14.51 25.24 -6.07
C ALA A 37 -14.66 23.81 -6.64
N ILE A 38 -15.89 23.36 -6.93
CA ILE A 38 -16.14 22.08 -7.62
C ILE A 38 -15.54 22.10 -9.03
N ILE A 39 -15.76 23.17 -9.81
CA ILE A 39 -15.22 23.32 -11.17
C ILE A 39 -13.69 23.31 -11.14
N ALA A 40 -13.07 24.09 -10.26
CA ALA A 40 -11.61 24.18 -10.16
C ALA A 40 -10.98 22.81 -9.80
N LEU A 41 -11.59 22.08 -8.86
CA LEU A 41 -11.09 20.76 -8.47
C LEU A 41 -11.34 19.69 -9.53
N LEU A 42 -12.42 19.77 -10.30
CA LEU A 42 -12.65 18.89 -11.46
C LEU A 42 -11.60 19.13 -12.53
N ILE A 43 -11.30 20.39 -12.88
CA ILE A 43 -10.25 20.73 -13.85
C ILE A 43 -8.89 20.20 -13.39
N HIS A 44 -8.49 20.49 -12.15
CA HIS A 44 -7.24 19.93 -11.60
C HIS A 44 -7.21 18.40 -11.61
N SER A 45 -8.36 17.75 -11.40
CA SER A 45 -8.46 16.28 -11.41
C SER A 45 -8.46 15.67 -12.82
N THR A 46 -8.65 16.46 -13.89
CA THR A 46 -8.53 16.00 -15.28
C THR A 46 -7.10 15.95 -15.78
N VAL A 47 -6.24 16.83 -15.25
CA VAL A 47 -4.84 16.95 -15.65
C VAL A 47 -3.92 16.20 -14.68
N ASP A 48 -4.26 16.21 -13.39
CA ASP A 48 -3.50 15.55 -12.33
C ASP A 48 -4.35 14.50 -11.61
N PHE A 49 -3.74 13.40 -11.13
CA PHE A 49 -4.39 12.42 -10.25
C PHE A 49 -4.64 12.97 -8.83
N ASN A 50 -5.18 14.18 -8.74
CA ASN A 50 -5.26 15.02 -7.56
C ASN A 50 -6.08 14.39 -6.42
N LEU A 51 -7.13 13.65 -6.77
CA LEU A 51 -7.99 12.94 -5.82
C LEU A 51 -7.35 11.67 -5.21
N GLN A 52 -6.19 11.22 -5.73
CA GLN A 52 -5.44 10.11 -5.10
C GLN A 52 -4.74 10.56 -3.81
N ILE A 53 -4.52 11.86 -3.63
CA ILE A 53 -3.96 12.42 -2.40
C ILE A 53 -5.09 12.59 -1.37
N PRO A 54 -5.04 11.89 -0.22
CA PRO A 54 -6.14 11.88 0.75
C PRO A 54 -6.54 13.27 1.26
N ALA A 55 -5.57 14.18 1.39
CA ALA A 55 -5.82 15.56 1.80
C ALA A 55 -6.71 16.33 0.81
N ASN A 56 -6.47 16.16 -0.50
CA ASN A 56 -7.24 16.84 -1.55
C ASN A 56 -8.63 16.19 -1.72
N ALA A 57 -8.73 14.87 -1.49
CA ALA A 57 -10.02 14.21 -1.40
C ALA A 57 -10.84 14.74 -0.20
N ALA A 58 -10.21 14.97 0.96
CA ALA A 58 -10.89 15.51 2.14
C ALA A 58 -11.38 16.95 1.95
N THR A 59 -10.57 17.84 1.35
CA THR A 59 -11.00 19.21 1.03
C THR A 59 -12.16 19.23 0.05
N PHE A 60 -12.13 18.35 -0.96
CA PHE A 60 -13.23 18.19 -1.89
C PHE A 60 -14.53 17.76 -1.21
N MET A 61 -14.49 16.76 -0.33
CA MET A 61 -15.67 16.31 0.43
C MET A 61 -16.25 17.41 1.33
N LEU A 62 -15.38 18.24 1.94
CA LEU A 62 -15.80 19.37 2.77
C LEU A 62 -16.55 20.42 1.94
N ILE A 63 -16.05 20.73 0.74
CA ILE A 63 -16.70 21.65 -0.21
C ILE A 63 -18.08 21.12 -0.63
N LEU A 64 -18.20 19.82 -0.93
CA LEU A 64 -19.50 19.21 -1.25
C LEU A 64 -20.48 19.33 -0.07
N GLY A 65 -20.03 19.05 1.15
CA GLY A 65 -20.83 19.19 2.37
C GLY A 65 -21.35 20.61 2.59
N LEU A 66 -20.49 21.62 2.40
CA LEU A 66 -20.88 23.04 2.50
C LEU A 66 -21.98 23.41 1.49
N GLY A 67 -21.93 22.88 0.27
CA GLY A 67 -22.96 23.09 -0.75
C GLY A 67 -24.36 22.66 -0.30
N TRP A 68 -24.45 21.51 0.38
CA TRP A 68 -25.71 21.02 0.92
C TRP A 68 -26.19 21.84 2.12
N VAL A 69 -25.31 22.21 3.05
CA VAL A 69 -25.69 23.00 4.25
C VAL A 69 -26.32 24.34 3.87
N VAL A 70 -25.78 25.03 2.87
CA VAL A 70 -26.30 26.33 2.39
C VAL A 70 -27.72 26.23 1.85
N CYS A 71 -28.09 25.08 1.28
CA CYS A 71 -29.43 24.87 0.75
C CYS A 71 -30.50 24.84 1.86
N TYR A 72 -30.10 24.47 3.09
CA TYR A 72 -30.98 24.32 4.24
C TYR A 72 -30.92 25.47 5.25
N LEU A 73 -30.05 26.48 5.06
CA LEU A 73 -30.01 27.62 5.97
C LEU A 73 -31.39 28.35 6.02
N PRO A 74 -31.98 28.52 7.23
CA PRO A 74 -33.26 29.19 7.37
C PRO A 74 -33.14 30.68 7.04
N THR A 75 -34.12 31.18 6.30
CA THR A 75 -34.25 32.60 6.02
C THR A 75 -35.03 33.22 7.17
N MET A 76 -34.36 33.90 8.12
CA MET A 76 -35.04 34.72 9.13
C MET A 76 -35.89 35.76 8.39
N ARG A 77 -37.22 35.55 8.34
CA ARG A 77 -38.20 36.49 7.81
C ARG A 77 -38.46 37.53 8.91
N THR A 78 -38.15 38.79 8.66
CA THR A 78 -38.80 39.89 9.37
C THR A 78 -40.29 39.77 9.05
N ALA A 79 -41.10 39.59 10.08
CA ALA A 79 -42.54 39.42 9.95
C ALA A 79 -43.15 40.66 9.30
N ASN A 80 -43.78 40.48 8.13
CA ASN A 80 -44.96 41.26 7.76
C ASN A 80 -45.86 40.41 6.88
N HIS A 81 -47.14 40.51 7.20
CA HIS A 81 -48.26 39.63 6.88
C HIS A 81 -48.67 39.72 5.39
N SER A 82 -49.39 38.69 4.92
CA SER A 82 -50.20 38.59 3.69
C SER A 82 -49.52 38.38 2.33
N GLN A 83 -49.10 37.13 2.08
CA GLN A 83 -49.42 36.37 0.85
C GLN A 83 -48.93 34.93 1.02
N ASP A 84 -49.60 34.20 1.91
CA ASP A 84 -49.54 32.74 1.98
C ASP A 84 -50.55 32.20 0.97
N ASN A 85 -50.05 31.73 -0.19
CA ASN A 85 -50.62 30.65 -1.01
C ASN A 85 -49.87 30.58 -2.35
N LEU A 86 -48.66 30.01 -2.37
CA LEU A 86 -48.08 29.24 -3.51
C LEU A 86 -46.63 28.78 -3.28
N ARG A 87 -46.22 28.47 -2.04
CA ARG A 87 -44.89 27.86 -1.81
C ARG A 87 -45.06 26.56 -1.06
N GLN A 88 -45.15 25.48 -1.83
CA GLN A 88 -45.14 24.11 -1.32
C GLN A 88 -44.00 23.95 -0.29
N PRO A 89 -44.28 23.46 0.93
CA PRO A 89 -43.23 23.12 1.86
C PRO A 89 -42.44 21.99 1.22
N LEU A 90 -41.14 22.20 1.00
CA LEU A 90 -40.23 21.13 0.59
C LEU A 90 -40.42 19.98 1.59
N SER A 91 -41.02 18.89 1.09
CA SER A 91 -41.67 17.87 1.93
C SER A 91 -40.68 17.26 2.93
N ARG A 92 -41.14 16.84 4.11
CA ARG A 92 -40.30 16.14 5.10
C ARG A 92 -39.54 14.96 4.48
N PHE A 93 -40.11 14.35 3.43
CA PHE A 93 -39.50 13.26 2.65
C PHE A 93 -38.26 13.68 1.85
N ALA A 94 -38.13 14.95 1.44
CA ALA A 94 -36.92 15.44 0.75
C ALA A 94 -35.70 15.57 1.69
N LYS A 95 -35.89 15.57 3.02
CA LYS A 95 -34.79 15.71 3.99
C LYS A 95 -34.10 14.38 4.31
N ILE A 96 -34.81 13.26 4.23
CA ILE A 96 -34.29 11.90 4.49
C ILE A 96 -33.10 11.55 3.56
N PRO A 97 -33.17 11.72 2.22
CA PRO A 97 -32.03 11.41 1.36
C PRO A 97 -30.84 12.34 1.59
N VAL A 98 -31.07 13.57 2.06
CA VAL A 98 -30.00 14.52 2.38
C VAL A 98 -29.24 14.11 3.62
N PHE A 99 -29.94 13.72 4.70
CA PHE A 99 -29.27 13.19 5.88
C PHE A 99 -28.52 11.91 5.53
N GLY A 100 -29.10 11.03 4.72
CA GLY A 100 -28.41 9.83 4.21
C GLY A 100 -27.12 10.16 3.47
N LEU A 101 -27.16 11.09 2.51
CA LEU A 101 -25.99 11.54 1.76
C LEU A 101 -24.95 12.24 2.67
N MET A 102 -25.40 13.04 3.65
CA MET A 102 -24.52 13.68 4.63
C MET A 102 -23.77 12.65 5.47
N PHE A 103 -24.45 11.61 5.97
CA PHE A 103 -23.79 10.50 6.68
C PHE A 103 -22.79 9.75 5.80
N ILE A 104 -23.13 9.53 4.52
CA ILE A 104 -22.21 8.91 3.56
C ILE A 104 -20.96 9.78 3.35
N LEU A 105 -21.12 11.09 3.16
CA LEU A 105 -20.00 12.02 3.00
C LEU A 105 -19.12 12.07 4.25
N LEU A 106 -19.70 12.12 5.44
CA LEU A 106 -18.96 12.07 6.70
C LEU A 106 -18.20 10.76 6.87
N TYR A 107 -18.79 9.63 6.48
CA TYR A 107 -18.14 8.33 6.49
C TYR A 107 -16.96 8.27 5.50
N LEU A 108 -17.11 8.84 4.30
CA LEU A 108 -16.02 8.92 3.32
C LEU A 108 -14.89 9.86 3.77
N ILE A 109 -15.22 10.98 4.43
CA ILE A 109 -14.22 11.86 5.06
C ILE A 109 -13.45 11.10 6.13
N TYR A 110 -14.14 10.32 6.96
CA TYR A 110 -13.50 9.50 7.99
C TYR A 110 -12.53 8.47 7.39
N ILE A 111 -12.91 7.77 6.32
CA ILE A 111 -12.01 6.83 5.62
C ILE A 111 -10.80 7.56 5.05
N ALA A 112 -11.00 8.68 4.35
CA ALA A 112 -9.91 9.45 3.77
C ALA A 112 -8.94 10.00 4.83
N ALA A 113 -9.47 10.47 5.96
CA ALA A 113 -8.66 10.92 7.09
C ALA A 113 -7.88 9.78 7.72
N SER A 114 -8.50 8.59 7.86
CA SER A 114 -7.84 7.38 8.35
C SER A 114 -6.66 6.98 7.45
N TRP A 115 -6.86 6.96 6.14
CA TRP A 115 -5.79 6.67 5.17
C TRP A 115 -4.69 7.74 5.18
N GLY A 116 -5.05 9.02 5.27
CA GLY A 116 -4.07 10.10 5.39
C GLY A 116 -3.21 9.98 6.66
N MET A 117 -3.83 9.61 7.78
CA MET A 117 -3.12 9.37 9.04
C MET A 117 -2.24 8.12 8.99
N ALA A 118 -2.68 7.07 8.28
CA ALA A 118 -1.86 5.88 8.04
C ALA A 118 -0.61 6.22 7.22
N ASP A 119 -0.78 6.97 6.12
CA ASP A 119 0.32 7.38 5.25
C ASP A 119 1.33 8.29 5.99
N PHE A 120 0.85 9.20 6.84
CA PHE A 120 1.71 10.01 7.70
C PHE A 120 2.65 9.16 8.55
N HIS A 121 2.11 8.12 9.22
CA HIS A 121 2.91 7.20 10.03
C HIS A 121 3.86 6.34 9.19
N ILE A 122 3.45 5.91 7.99
CA ILE A 122 4.31 5.18 7.05
C ILE A 122 5.50 6.05 6.65
N ARG A 123 5.27 7.31 6.26
CA ARG A 123 6.36 8.24 5.88
C ARG A 123 7.29 8.55 7.04
N GLN A 124 6.76 8.65 8.27
CA GLN A 124 7.59 8.80 9.47
C GLN A 124 8.52 7.60 9.66
N ALA A 125 7.98 6.38 9.59
CA ALA A 125 8.75 5.15 9.66
C ALA A 125 9.81 5.06 8.54
N PHE A 126 9.42 5.39 7.31
CA PHE A 126 10.30 5.35 6.15
C PHE A 126 11.47 6.33 6.29
N ARG A 127 11.24 7.56 6.75
CA ARG A 127 12.31 8.54 7.00
C ARG A 127 13.34 8.06 8.01
N LEU A 128 12.93 7.31 9.03
CA LEU A 128 13.84 6.74 10.02
C LEU A 128 14.62 5.53 9.49
N ALA A 129 14.03 4.76 8.57
CA ALA A 129 14.66 3.59 7.95
C ALA A 129 15.57 3.94 6.75
N THR A 130 15.32 5.06 6.07
CA THR A 130 16.05 5.46 4.86
C THR A 130 17.44 5.99 5.21
N ASN A 131 18.43 5.70 4.36
CA ASN A 131 19.84 6.15 4.48
C ASN A 131 20.61 5.61 5.70
N LYS A 132 20.12 4.56 6.38
CA LYS A 132 20.85 3.89 7.46
C LYS A 132 21.26 2.49 7.04
N GLU A 133 22.57 2.26 6.96
CA GLU A 133 23.14 0.93 6.68
C GLU A 133 22.99 0.00 7.90
N ASN A 134 23.01 0.56 9.11
CA ASN A 134 22.64 -0.10 10.37
C ASN A 134 21.74 0.83 11.19
N VAL A 135 20.48 0.42 11.40
CA VAL A 135 19.52 1.19 12.21
C VAL A 135 19.72 0.87 13.69
N GLU A 136 19.81 1.91 14.53
CA GLU A 136 19.95 1.74 15.98
C GLU A 136 18.71 1.08 16.62
N ILE A 137 18.90 0.33 17.71
CA ILE A 137 17.81 -0.37 18.40
C ILE A 137 16.70 0.60 18.85
N GLY A 138 17.05 1.82 19.26
CA GLY A 138 16.10 2.86 19.63
C GLY A 138 15.20 3.28 18.46
N ASP A 139 15.79 3.48 17.29
CA ASP A 139 15.06 3.83 16.07
C ASP A 139 14.14 2.70 15.62
N LEU A 140 14.56 1.44 15.75
CA LEU A 140 13.73 0.30 15.35
C LEU A 140 12.42 0.23 16.15
N ARG A 141 12.44 0.53 17.45
CA ARG A 141 11.22 0.59 18.28
C ARG A 141 10.29 1.71 17.81
N LEU A 142 10.84 2.89 17.50
CA LEU A 142 10.04 4.02 16.99
C LEU A 142 9.42 3.72 15.62
N ILE A 143 10.16 3.02 14.75
CA ILE A 143 9.66 2.55 13.46
C ILE A 143 8.52 1.55 13.67
N GLN A 144 8.68 0.54 14.52
CA GLN A 144 7.62 -0.42 14.82
C GLN A 144 6.37 0.24 15.41
N MET A 145 6.53 1.20 16.32
CA MET A 145 5.41 1.95 16.88
C MET A 145 4.65 2.74 15.82
N SER A 146 5.38 3.34 14.88
CA SER A 146 4.79 4.10 13.77
C SER A 146 4.05 3.15 12.80
N LEU A 147 4.68 2.03 12.42
CA LEU A 147 4.07 1.05 11.53
C LEU A 147 2.86 0.34 12.14
N SER A 148 2.90 0.03 13.44
CA SER A 148 1.74 -0.55 14.13
C SER A 148 0.57 0.42 14.22
N ARG A 149 0.81 1.73 14.35
CA ARG A 149 -0.25 2.76 14.21
C ARG A 149 -0.82 2.77 12.79
N ALA A 150 0.02 2.72 11.76
CA ALA A 150 -0.44 2.65 10.38
C ALA A 150 -1.28 1.40 10.10
N LEU A 151 -0.82 0.21 10.53
CA LEU A 151 -1.53 -1.05 10.34
C LEU A 151 -2.85 -1.14 11.11
N ARG A 152 -3.03 -0.38 12.20
CA ARG A 152 -4.34 -0.26 12.87
C ARG A 152 -5.37 0.49 12.03
N LEU A 153 -4.92 1.47 11.26
CA LEU A 153 -5.76 2.26 10.37
C LEU A 153 -5.99 1.54 9.04
N GLU A 154 -4.98 0.83 8.54
CA GLU A 154 -5.01 0.11 7.26
C GLU A 154 -4.33 -1.27 7.36
N GLN A 155 -5.11 -2.28 7.77
CA GLN A 155 -4.59 -3.62 8.10
C GLN A 155 -3.99 -4.37 6.90
N ASN A 156 -4.44 -4.06 5.69
CA ASN A 156 -4.12 -4.81 4.47
C ASN A 156 -3.19 -4.04 3.52
N ASN A 157 -2.59 -2.93 3.97
CA ASN A 157 -1.65 -2.20 3.14
C ASN A 157 -0.34 -3.01 2.99
N PRO A 158 0.09 -3.37 1.77
CA PRO A 158 1.30 -4.16 1.58
C PRO A 158 2.58 -3.44 2.03
N TYR A 159 2.66 -2.11 1.91
CA TYR A 159 3.87 -1.35 2.22
C TYR A 159 4.31 -1.44 3.69
N PRO A 160 3.46 -1.12 4.69
CA PRO A 160 3.84 -1.26 6.09
C PRO A 160 4.02 -2.72 6.50
N LEU A 161 3.33 -3.69 5.86
CA LEU A 161 3.56 -5.11 6.10
C LEU A 161 4.97 -5.53 5.69
N GLU A 162 5.40 -5.17 4.47
CA GLU A 162 6.75 -5.46 3.97
C GLU A 162 7.82 -4.79 4.83
N LEU A 163 7.63 -3.50 5.15
CA LEU A 163 8.56 -2.77 5.97
C LEU A 163 8.65 -3.37 7.38
N MET A 164 7.53 -3.77 7.99
CA MET A 164 7.54 -4.46 9.28
C MET A 164 8.33 -5.78 9.21
N GLY A 165 8.16 -6.56 8.14
CA GLY A 165 8.95 -7.77 7.90
C GLY A 165 10.46 -7.50 7.83
N THR A 166 10.86 -6.42 7.15
CA THR A 166 12.26 -5.98 7.05
C THR A 166 12.82 -5.53 8.40
N ILE A 167 12.04 -4.80 9.20
CA ILE A 167 12.45 -4.37 10.54
C ILE A 167 12.71 -5.57 11.46
N TYR A 168 11.83 -6.57 11.44
CA TYR A 168 12.06 -7.80 12.20
C TYR A 168 13.27 -8.59 11.70
N ASP A 169 13.54 -8.58 10.40
CA ASP A 169 14.76 -9.18 9.87
C ASP A 169 16.03 -8.45 10.34
N TRP A 170 16.01 -7.13 10.43
CA TRP A 170 17.12 -6.34 10.97
C TRP A 170 17.30 -6.62 12.47
N MET A 171 16.21 -6.68 13.25
CA MET A 171 16.26 -7.04 14.68
C MET A 171 16.90 -8.41 14.92
N ALA A 172 16.63 -9.38 14.05
CA ALA A 172 17.24 -10.71 14.14
C ALA A 172 18.74 -10.72 13.82
N LYS A 173 19.24 -9.74 13.05
CA LYS A 173 20.65 -9.64 12.63
C LYS A 173 21.49 -8.76 13.55
N ILE A 174 20.86 -7.82 14.26
CA ILE A 174 21.58 -6.98 15.22
C ILE A 174 22.15 -7.89 16.30
N HIS A 175 23.48 -7.87 16.40
CA HIS A 175 24.22 -8.60 17.40
C HIS A 175 23.96 -7.97 18.76
N ILE A 176 22.91 -8.41 19.45
CA ILE A 176 22.74 -8.13 20.86
C ILE A 176 23.68 -9.10 21.58
N PRO A 177 24.70 -8.62 22.31
CA PRO A 177 25.54 -9.49 23.13
C PRO A 177 24.63 -10.24 24.11
N HIS A 178 24.63 -11.58 24.06
CA HIS A 178 23.72 -12.48 24.79
C HIS A 178 22.27 -12.59 24.27
N ALA A 179 21.93 -12.12 23.06
CA ALA A 179 20.66 -12.53 22.48
C ALA A 179 20.70 -14.04 22.18
N ASP A 180 19.83 -14.76 22.87
CA ASP A 180 19.58 -16.15 22.62
C ASP A 180 19.24 -16.37 21.14
N LYS A 181 19.79 -17.45 20.59
CA LYS A 181 19.41 -17.99 19.27
C LYS A 181 17.87 -18.13 19.13
N LEU A 182 17.18 -18.30 20.26
CA LEU A 182 15.74 -18.35 20.37
C LEU A 182 15.07 -17.02 20.01
N ALA A 183 15.59 -15.88 20.49
CA ALA A 183 15.08 -14.55 20.16
C ALA A 183 15.24 -14.22 18.66
N ALA A 184 16.39 -14.57 18.07
CA ALA A 184 16.60 -14.41 16.63
C ALA A 184 15.60 -15.25 15.81
N THR A 185 15.28 -16.46 16.28
CA THR A 185 14.30 -17.34 15.63
C THR A 185 12.89 -16.75 15.71
N GLU A 186 12.51 -16.16 16.84
CA GLU A 186 11.21 -15.50 17.01
C GLU A 186 11.04 -14.31 16.06
N TYR A 187 12.05 -13.43 15.97
CA TYR A 187 12.01 -12.31 15.04
C TYR A 187 11.92 -12.76 13.58
N GLN A 188 12.61 -13.83 13.20
CA GLN A 188 12.52 -14.38 11.84
C GLN A 188 11.13 -14.99 11.55
N GLN A 189 10.49 -15.59 12.55
CA GLN A 189 9.11 -16.07 12.44
C GLN A 189 8.11 -14.91 12.31
N GLN A 190 8.30 -13.82 13.05
CA GLN A 190 7.50 -12.61 12.92
C GLN A 190 7.69 -11.98 11.53
N ALA A 191 8.95 -11.84 11.07
CA ALA A 191 9.27 -11.35 9.74
C ALA A 191 8.55 -12.17 8.64
N LEU A 192 8.65 -13.51 8.71
CA LEU A 192 7.97 -14.41 7.77
C LEU A 192 6.45 -14.17 7.77
N THR A 193 5.84 -14.03 8.95
CA THR A 193 4.39 -13.78 9.08
C THR A 193 3.97 -12.49 8.36
N TYR A 194 4.73 -11.41 8.51
CA TYR A 194 4.46 -10.15 7.82
C TYR A 194 4.67 -10.24 6.32
N PHE A 195 5.73 -10.90 5.84
CA PHE A 195 5.95 -11.10 4.41
C PHE A 195 4.88 -11.98 3.77
N LEU A 196 4.39 -13.01 4.45
CA LEU A 196 3.27 -13.81 3.95
C LEU A 196 1.98 -12.99 3.81
N LYS A 197 1.69 -12.12 4.79
CA LYS A 197 0.57 -11.17 4.69
C LYS A 197 0.75 -10.21 3.52
N ALA A 198 1.95 -9.66 3.35
CA ALA A 198 2.27 -8.77 2.22
C ALA A 198 2.11 -9.47 0.86
N ALA A 199 2.61 -10.71 0.72
CA ALA A 199 2.50 -11.48 -0.51
C ALA A 199 1.04 -11.75 -0.91
N LYS A 200 0.15 -11.93 0.09
CA LYS A 200 -1.30 -12.06 -0.16
C LYS A 200 -1.92 -10.79 -0.75
N GLN A 201 -1.43 -9.61 -0.34
CA GLN A 201 -1.94 -8.32 -0.82
C GLN A 201 -1.27 -7.90 -2.14
N ARG A 202 0.00 -8.24 -2.33
CA ARG A 202 0.79 -7.89 -3.52
C ARG A 202 1.63 -9.08 -4.00
N PRO A 203 1.02 -10.07 -4.68
CA PRO A 203 1.73 -11.28 -5.13
C PRO A 203 2.73 -11.02 -6.25
N THR A 204 2.72 -9.85 -6.88
CA THR A 204 3.67 -9.46 -7.94
C THR A 204 4.97 -8.87 -7.40
N ASN A 205 5.11 -8.66 -6.09
CA ASN A 205 6.33 -8.11 -5.51
C ASN A 205 7.40 -9.20 -5.33
N VAL A 206 8.42 -9.16 -6.19
CA VAL A 206 9.57 -10.07 -6.19
C VAL A 206 10.31 -10.05 -4.85
N HIS A 207 10.52 -8.86 -4.29
CA HIS A 207 11.31 -8.71 -3.06
C HIS A 207 10.70 -9.50 -1.91
N THR A 208 9.37 -9.47 -1.78
CA THR A 208 8.61 -10.19 -0.76
C THR A 208 8.80 -11.71 -0.87
N TRP A 209 8.74 -12.28 -2.08
CA TRP A 209 8.98 -13.71 -2.29
C TRP A 209 10.41 -14.12 -1.97
N VAL A 210 11.40 -13.32 -2.37
CA VAL A 210 12.80 -13.55 -2.01
C VAL A 210 12.99 -13.52 -0.49
N MET A 211 12.36 -12.57 0.20
CA MET A 211 12.40 -12.51 1.66
C MET A 211 11.76 -13.74 2.29
N ILE A 212 10.59 -14.19 1.82
CA ILE A 212 9.93 -15.42 2.30
C ILE A 212 10.87 -16.63 2.16
N ALA A 213 11.50 -16.81 0.99
CA ALA A 213 12.43 -17.91 0.75
C ALA A 213 13.63 -17.84 1.71
N MET A 214 14.20 -16.65 1.92
CA MET A 214 15.30 -16.45 2.87
C MET A 214 14.89 -16.74 4.32
N LYS A 215 13.70 -16.31 4.76
CA LYS A 215 13.20 -16.58 6.12
C LYS A 215 12.93 -18.06 6.33
N LYS A 216 12.29 -18.72 5.36
CA LYS A 216 12.00 -20.15 5.44
C LYS A 216 13.27 -21.00 5.43
N LYS A 217 14.28 -20.63 4.64
CA LYS A 217 15.62 -21.23 4.73
C LYS A 217 16.22 -21.05 6.13
N PHE A 218 16.21 -19.84 6.69
CA PHE A 218 16.76 -19.59 8.04
C PHE A 218 16.07 -20.46 9.10
N LEU A 219 14.75 -20.57 9.01
CA LEU A 219 13.91 -21.38 9.90
C LEU A 219 13.93 -22.88 9.57
N LYS A 220 14.67 -23.30 8.53
CA LYS A 220 14.75 -24.68 8.03
C LYS A 220 13.39 -25.29 7.66
N GLN A 221 12.46 -24.45 7.18
CA GLN A 221 11.13 -24.84 6.74
C GLN A 221 11.11 -25.03 5.22
N TYR A 222 11.34 -26.27 4.76
CA TYR A 222 11.36 -26.61 3.34
C TYR A 222 10.00 -27.18 2.90
N ASP A 223 8.96 -26.34 2.95
CA ASP A 223 7.58 -26.69 2.60
C ASP A 223 7.18 -26.16 1.20
N MET A 224 5.94 -26.43 0.78
CA MET A 224 5.43 -25.96 -0.51
C MET A 224 5.54 -24.44 -0.69
N ILE A 225 5.38 -23.67 0.39
CA ILE A 225 5.49 -22.21 0.37
C ILE A 225 6.94 -21.79 0.08
N PHE A 226 7.94 -22.47 0.65
CA PHE A 226 9.35 -22.23 0.32
C PHE A 226 9.64 -22.46 -1.17
N PHE A 227 9.18 -23.58 -1.72
CA PHE A 227 9.37 -23.91 -3.14
C PHE A 227 8.65 -22.91 -4.06
N SER A 228 7.40 -22.57 -3.72
CA SER A 228 6.61 -21.57 -4.45
C SER A 228 7.26 -20.19 -4.41
N ALA A 229 7.87 -19.79 -3.28
CA ALA A 229 8.57 -18.51 -3.18
C ALA A 229 9.77 -18.43 -4.12
N LEU A 230 10.54 -19.51 -4.28
CA LEU A 230 11.64 -19.57 -5.25
C LEU A 230 11.11 -19.49 -6.70
N GLU A 231 10.01 -20.18 -6.99
CA GLU A 231 9.36 -20.15 -8.31
C GLU A 231 8.81 -18.75 -8.64
N HIS A 232 8.11 -18.10 -7.70
CA HIS A 232 7.61 -16.74 -7.88
C HIS A 232 8.75 -15.73 -8.06
N ALA A 233 9.83 -15.85 -7.28
CA ALA A 233 10.98 -14.96 -7.44
C ALA A 233 11.65 -15.13 -8.81
N ALA A 234 11.81 -16.37 -9.28
CA ALA A 234 12.41 -16.67 -10.57
C ALA A 234 11.54 -16.24 -11.77
N THR A 235 10.22 -16.33 -11.62
CA THR A 235 9.27 -16.00 -12.71
C THR A 235 9.00 -14.50 -12.81
N LEU A 236 8.95 -13.79 -11.68
CA LEU A 236 8.65 -12.35 -11.66
C LEU A 236 9.86 -11.49 -12.04
N ALA A 237 11.09 -11.91 -11.73
CA ALA A 237 12.31 -11.15 -12.07
C ALA A 237 13.46 -12.04 -12.57
N PRO A 238 13.28 -12.78 -13.68
CA PRO A 238 14.32 -13.65 -14.22
C PRO A 238 15.57 -12.93 -14.69
N TRP A 239 15.52 -11.59 -14.90
CA TRP A 239 16.64 -10.75 -15.32
C TRP A 239 17.39 -10.07 -14.16
N GLU A 240 16.82 -10.01 -12.95
CA GLU A 240 17.38 -9.18 -11.89
C GLU A 240 18.61 -9.86 -11.25
N PRO A 241 19.82 -9.26 -11.36
CA PRO A 241 21.04 -9.95 -10.94
C PRO A 241 21.08 -10.35 -9.46
N ARG A 242 20.49 -9.51 -8.59
CA ARG A 242 20.43 -9.77 -7.15
C ARG A 242 19.54 -10.96 -6.83
N VAL A 243 18.36 -11.03 -7.46
CA VAL A 243 17.39 -12.12 -7.27
C VAL A 243 17.96 -13.43 -7.79
N GLN A 244 18.55 -13.43 -8.98
CA GLN A 244 19.23 -14.60 -9.54
C GLN A 244 20.27 -15.16 -8.56
N ARG A 245 21.15 -14.31 -8.01
CA ARG A 245 22.18 -14.76 -7.05
C ARG A 245 21.59 -15.36 -5.78
N ILE A 246 20.49 -14.81 -5.26
CA ILE A 246 19.83 -15.34 -4.06
C ILE A 246 19.20 -16.71 -4.36
N ILE A 247 18.51 -16.86 -5.48
CA ILE A 247 17.91 -18.14 -5.90
C ILE A 247 19.01 -19.19 -6.08
N VAL A 248 20.13 -18.84 -6.70
CA VAL A 248 21.26 -19.77 -6.89
C VAL A 248 21.94 -20.11 -5.57
N ASP A 249 22.15 -19.14 -4.67
CA ASP A 249 22.74 -19.39 -3.35
C ASP A 249 21.88 -20.34 -2.52
N ILE A 250 20.57 -20.08 -2.43
CA ILE A 250 19.62 -20.97 -1.75
C ILE A 250 19.55 -22.33 -2.46
N GLY A 251 19.50 -22.30 -3.80
CA GLY A 251 19.30 -23.46 -4.65
C GLY A 251 20.42 -24.49 -4.55
N LEU A 252 21.68 -24.04 -4.57
CA LEU A 252 22.85 -24.91 -4.52
C LEU A 252 23.17 -25.41 -3.11
N GLU A 253 22.86 -24.60 -2.09
CA GLU A 253 23.00 -25.00 -0.69
C GLU A 253 22.04 -26.15 -0.35
N GLU A 254 20.78 -26.01 -0.75
CA GLU A 254 19.70 -26.94 -0.39
C GLU A 254 19.37 -27.94 -1.49
N TRP A 255 20.26 -28.10 -2.48
CA TRP A 255 20.04 -28.84 -3.73
C TRP A 255 19.27 -30.16 -3.58
N PHE A 256 19.67 -31.01 -2.64
CA PHE A 256 19.09 -32.33 -2.43
C PHE A 256 17.72 -32.33 -1.73
N ARG A 257 17.31 -31.20 -1.14
CA ARG A 257 15.97 -31.02 -0.55
C ARG A 257 14.96 -30.45 -1.56
N LEU A 258 15.44 -29.97 -2.70
CA LEU A 258 14.59 -29.31 -3.69
C LEU A 258 13.89 -30.34 -4.59
N PRO A 259 12.59 -30.17 -4.88
CA PRO A 259 11.92 -30.92 -5.94
C PRO A 259 12.61 -30.70 -7.28
N VAL A 260 12.54 -31.69 -8.17
CA VAL A 260 13.14 -31.65 -9.53
C VAL A 260 12.73 -30.39 -10.30
N LYS A 261 11.46 -29.97 -10.20
CA LYS A 261 10.96 -28.73 -10.80
C LYS A 261 11.72 -27.48 -10.32
N VAL A 262 12.02 -27.39 -9.02
CA VAL A 262 12.75 -26.26 -8.45
C VAL A 262 14.22 -26.32 -8.82
N GLN A 263 14.81 -27.52 -8.87
CA GLN A 263 16.18 -27.73 -9.37
C GLN A 263 16.32 -27.21 -10.81
N SER A 264 15.37 -27.51 -11.71
CA SER A 264 15.40 -26.98 -13.08
C SER A 264 15.31 -25.45 -13.13
N ILE A 265 14.54 -24.83 -12.22
CA ILE A 265 14.46 -23.36 -12.10
C ILE A 265 15.81 -22.79 -11.67
N VAL A 266 16.50 -23.42 -10.71
CA VAL A 266 17.82 -23.01 -10.25
C VAL A 266 18.83 -23.10 -11.40
N ILE A 267 18.87 -24.21 -12.13
CA ILE A 267 19.75 -24.39 -13.31
C ILE A 267 19.49 -23.32 -14.37
N ALA A 268 18.23 -23.11 -14.76
CA ALA A 268 17.89 -22.07 -15.75
C ALA A 268 18.26 -20.66 -15.26
N THR A 269 18.23 -20.43 -13.95
CA THR A 269 18.67 -19.17 -13.33
C THR A 269 20.18 -19.03 -13.35
N ILE A 270 20.93 -20.12 -13.14
CA ILE A 270 22.39 -20.16 -13.31
C ILE A 270 22.74 -19.85 -14.76
N GLU A 271 22.08 -20.48 -15.73
CA GLU A 271 22.34 -20.27 -17.15
C GLU A 271 22.20 -18.79 -17.55
N ARG A 272 21.05 -18.18 -17.23
CA ARG A 272 20.82 -16.74 -17.43
C ARG A 272 21.83 -15.88 -16.69
N GLY A 273 22.14 -16.24 -15.45
CA GLY A 273 23.09 -15.54 -14.61
C GLY A 273 24.53 -15.60 -15.14
N MET A 274 24.94 -16.72 -15.74
CA MET A 274 26.27 -16.91 -16.29
C MET A 274 26.52 -16.01 -17.52
N GLN A 275 25.47 -15.72 -18.30
CA GLN A 275 25.58 -14.81 -19.46
C GLN A 275 25.83 -13.35 -19.04
N LEU A 276 25.21 -12.89 -17.95
CA LEU A 276 25.28 -11.47 -17.54
C LEU A 276 26.27 -11.20 -16.39
N GLN A 277 26.51 -12.19 -15.53
CA GLN A 277 27.28 -12.06 -14.29
C GLN A 277 28.03 -13.36 -13.92
N ALA A 278 28.80 -13.89 -14.88
CA ALA A 278 29.58 -15.12 -14.72
C ALA A 278 30.43 -15.16 -13.42
N LYS A 279 31.20 -14.10 -13.12
CA LYS A 279 32.10 -14.09 -11.96
C LYS A 279 31.37 -14.29 -10.62
N PRO A 280 30.32 -13.50 -10.28
CA PRO A 280 29.50 -13.77 -9.09
C PRO A 280 28.89 -15.17 -9.07
N MET A 281 28.38 -15.67 -10.20
CA MET A 281 27.77 -17.00 -10.28
C MET A 281 28.77 -18.12 -9.99
N GLN A 282 29.94 -18.06 -10.63
CA GLN A 282 31.03 -19.02 -10.38
C GLN A 282 31.47 -19.01 -8.91
N ARG A 283 31.51 -17.85 -8.24
CA ARG A 283 31.83 -17.80 -6.80
C ARG A 283 30.81 -18.56 -5.96
N ILE A 284 29.52 -18.45 -6.27
CA ILE A 284 28.46 -19.16 -5.55
C ILE A 284 28.56 -20.68 -5.81
N ILE A 285 28.79 -21.08 -7.06
CA ILE A 285 28.94 -22.51 -7.42
C ILE A 285 30.12 -23.13 -6.68
N LYS A 286 31.28 -22.45 -6.69
CA LYS A 286 32.50 -22.88 -5.98
C LYS A 286 32.32 -22.93 -4.47
N LYS A 287 31.61 -21.95 -3.89
CA LYS A 287 31.30 -21.88 -2.45
C LYS A 287 30.63 -23.17 -1.96
N TYR A 288 29.74 -23.76 -2.75
CA TYR A 288 29.02 -24.98 -2.39
C TYR A 288 29.64 -26.27 -2.97
N LYS A 289 30.74 -26.19 -3.71
CA LYS A 289 31.40 -27.33 -4.38
C LYS A 289 30.42 -28.11 -5.28
N ARG A 290 29.61 -27.38 -6.07
CA ARG A 290 28.53 -27.93 -6.92
C ARG A 290 28.84 -27.86 -8.42
N GLU A 291 30.10 -27.68 -8.80
CA GLU A 291 30.54 -27.54 -10.19
C GLU A 291 30.08 -28.71 -11.06
N GLN A 292 30.35 -29.95 -10.62
CA GLN A 292 29.98 -31.16 -11.36
C GLN A 292 28.48 -31.27 -11.59
N ILE A 293 27.68 -30.90 -10.57
CA ILE A 293 26.22 -30.92 -10.68
C ILE A 293 25.77 -29.92 -11.73
N VAL A 294 26.24 -28.66 -11.65
CA VAL A 294 25.87 -27.63 -12.62
C VAL A 294 26.31 -28.02 -14.03
N CYS A 295 27.50 -28.58 -14.18
CA CYS A 295 28.06 -29.01 -15.45
C CYS A 295 27.35 -30.21 -16.07
N ALA A 296 26.70 -31.06 -15.27
CA ALA A 296 25.86 -32.13 -15.80
C ALA A 296 24.60 -31.59 -16.51
N TYR A 297 24.14 -30.38 -16.16
CA TYR A 297 22.94 -29.78 -16.74
C TYR A 297 23.21 -28.70 -17.79
N ILE A 298 24.41 -28.10 -17.80
CA ILE A 298 24.71 -26.97 -18.68
C ILE A 298 26.02 -27.17 -19.43
N GLN A 299 25.97 -27.06 -20.76
CA GLN A 299 27.15 -27.07 -21.63
C GLN A 299 27.77 -25.68 -21.71
N PHE A 300 28.58 -25.30 -20.72
CA PHE A 300 29.40 -24.09 -20.78
C PHE A 300 30.89 -24.43 -20.90
N SER A 301 31.65 -23.51 -21.51
CA SER A 301 33.13 -23.51 -21.52
C SER A 301 33.77 -23.44 -20.12
N PHE A 302 32.96 -23.26 -19.07
CA PHE A 302 33.37 -23.31 -17.66
C PHE A 302 33.48 -24.74 -17.11
N CYS A 303 32.86 -25.71 -17.77
CA CYS A 303 32.85 -27.09 -17.33
C CYS A 303 34.09 -27.84 -17.85
N PRO A 304 34.86 -28.48 -16.96
CA PRO A 304 36.07 -29.20 -17.33
C PRO A 304 35.79 -30.45 -18.16
#